data_AF-A0A151RWT2-F1
#
_entry.id   AF-A0A151RWT2-F1
#
_cell.length_a   1.000
_cell.length_b   1.000
_cell.length_c   1.000
_cell.angle_alpha   90.00
_cell.angle_beta   90.00
_cell.angle_gamma   90.00
#
_symmetry.space_group_name_H-M   'P 1'
#
loop_
_entity.id
_entity.type
_entity.pdbx_description
1 polymer ?
#
loop_
_entity_poly.entity_id
_entity_poly.type
_entity_poly.pdbx_seq_one_letter_code
_entity_poly.pdbx_strand_id
1 'polypeptide(L)'
;MDNYPNISSYCQELKTLSDQLSNVGAPVSNQRLVLQLIAGLNENYDCVATFIQQRNPLPPFYEARSRLILEETRKAKQVTAIAIALLTPPSSPPTVPTMMPLPMDEI
;
A
#
# COMPACT_ATOMS: atom_id res chain seq x y z
N MET A 1 -13.54 -1.51 -6.42
CA MET A 1 -13.00 -2.26 -5.26
C MET A 1 -13.97 -2.18 -4.07
N ASP A 2 -14.93 -1.27 -4.12
CA ASP A 2 -15.77 -0.83 -3.00
C ASP A 2 -16.79 -1.88 -2.53
N ASN A 3 -16.96 -2.96 -3.29
CA ASN A 3 -17.77 -4.13 -2.92
C ASN A 3 -16.98 -5.20 -2.13
N TYR A 4 -15.67 -5.02 -1.91
CA TYR A 4 -14.82 -6.03 -1.27
C TYR A 4 -14.16 -5.48 -0.01
N PRO A 5 -14.00 -6.30 1.05
CA PRO A 5 -13.44 -5.84 2.32
C PRO A 5 -11.91 -5.60 2.27
N ASN A 6 -11.20 -6.22 1.33
CA ASN A 6 -9.75 -6.08 1.15
C ASN A 6 -9.31 -6.55 -0.24
N ILE A 7 -8.05 -6.27 -0.59
CA ILE A 7 -7.45 -6.62 -1.89
C ILE A 7 -7.43 -8.13 -2.12
N SER A 8 -7.18 -8.93 -1.08
CA SER A 8 -7.11 -10.38 -1.21
C SER A 8 -8.45 -10.97 -1.62
N SER A 9 -9.55 -10.53 -1.01
CA SER A 9 -10.92 -10.94 -1.37
C SER A 9 -11.25 -10.56 -2.82
N TYR A 10 -10.95 -9.32 -3.23
CA TYR A 10 -11.17 -8.89 -4.61
C TYR A 10 -10.37 -9.73 -5.61
N CYS A 11 -9.09 -9.97 -5.35
CA CYS A 11 -8.25 -10.79 -6.22
C CYS A 11 -8.72 -12.24 -6.29
N GLN A 12 -9.25 -12.77 -5.19
CA GLN A 12 -9.77 -14.13 -5.15
C GLN A 12 -11.02 -14.27 -6.03
N GLU A 13 -11.97 -13.36 -5.94
CA GLU A 13 -13.18 -13.36 -6.79
C GLU A 13 -12.82 -13.23 -8.27
N LEU A 14 -11.88 -12.34 -8.59
CA LEU A 14 -11.39 -12.18 -9.96
C LEU A 14 -10.75 -13.48 -10.50
N LYS A 15 -10.01 -14.19 -9.65
CA LYS A 15 -9.37 -15.47 -10.00
C LYS A 15 -10.40 -16.57 -10.17
N THR A 16 -11.36 -16.68 -9.26
CA THR A 16 -12.49 -17.61 -9.35
C THR A 16 -13.25 -17.43 -10.66
N LEU A 17 -13.57 -16.19 -11.04
CA LEU A 17 -14.26 -15.89 -12.30
C LEU A 17 -13.41 -16.30 -13.51
N SER A 18 -12.11 -16.01 -13.49
CA SER A 18 -11.18 -16.45 -14.55
C SER A 18 -11.15 -17.97 -14.69
N ASP A 19 -11.19 -18.71 -13.59
CA ASP A 19 -11.14 -20.17 -13.58
C ASP A 19 -12.47 -20.77 -14.08
N GLN A 20 -13.61 -20.17 -13.71
CA GLN A 20 -14.92 -20.55 -14.24
C GLN A 20 -15.00 -20.34 -15.76
N LEU A 21 -14.51 -19.20 -16.26
CA LEU A 21 -14.44 -18.92 -17.70
C LEU A 21 -13.54 -19.93 -18.43
N SER A 22 -12.42 -20.32 -17.82
CA SER A 22 -11.56 -21.39 -18.36
C SER A 22 -12.28 -22.72 -18.45
N ASN A 23 -13.09 -23.07 -17.45
CA ASN A 23 -13.83 -24.34 -17.41
C ASN A 23 -14.91 -24.44 -18.50
N VAL A 24 -15.43 -23.31 -18.99
CA VAL A 24 -16.40 -23.27 -20.11
C VAL A 24 -15.75 -23.02 -21.47
N GLY A 25 -14.42 -23.14 -21.57
CA GLY A 25 -13.68 -23.00 -22.82
C GLY A 25 -13.37 -21.55 -23.24
N ALA A 26 -13.51 -20.59 -22.34
CA ALA A 26 -13.20 -19.17 -22.56
C ALA A 26 -12.07 -18.68 -21.64
N PRO A 27 -10.83 -19.22 -21.74
CA PRO A 27 -9.75 -18.86 -20.83
C PRO A 27 -9.36 -17.38 -20.95
N VAL A 28 -9.17 -16.73 -19.80
CA VAL A 28 -8.68 -15.34 -19.72
C VAL A 28 -7.16 -15.34 -19.65
N SER A 29 -6.51 -14.58 -20.52
CA SER A 29 -5.05 -14.44 -20.47
C SER A 29 -4.61 -13.69 -19.21
N ASN A 30 -3.42 -14.02 -18.71
CA ASN A 30 -2.84 -13.33 -17.53
C ASN A 30 -2.82 -11.80 -17.70
N GLN A 31 -2.48 -11.32 -18.90
CA GLN A 31 -2.46 -9.88 -19.18
C GLN A 31 -3.85 -9.27 -19.06
N ARG A 32 -4.88 -9.90 -19.62
CA ARG A 32 -6.27 -9.42 -19.51
C ARG A 32 -6.76 -9.45 -18.07
N LEU A 33 -6.38 -10.48 -17.31
CA LEU A 33 -6.70 -10.59 -15.89
C LEU A 33 -6.08 -9.45 -15.07
N VAL A 34 -4.82 -9.09 -15.35
CA VAL A 34 -4.14 -7.97 -14.69
C VAL A 34 -4.77 -6.64 -15.07
N LEU A 35 -5.13 -6.44 -16.34
CA LEU A 35 -5.83 -5.21 -16.75
C LEU A 35 -7.19 -5.08 -16.07
N GLN A 36 -7.95 -6.19 -15.95
CA GLN A 36 -9.22 -6.20 -15.23
C GLN A 36 -9.03 -5.93 -13.74
N LEU A 37 -8.00 -6.52 -13.13
CA LEU A 37 -7.64 -6.25 -11.74
C LEU A 37 -7.48 -4.76 -11.51
N ILE A 38 -6.66 -4.10 -12.34
CA ILE A 38 -6.36 -2.67 -12.25
C ILE A 38 -7.60 -1.81 -12.49
N ALA A 39 -8.41 -2.15 -13.49
CA ALA A 39 -9.62 -1.40 -13.83
C ALA A 39 -10.68 -1.40 -12.71
N GLY A 40 -10.69 -2.43 -11.85
CA GLY A 40 -11.60 -2.50 -10.71
C GLY A 40 -11.01 -2.02 -9.38
N LEU A 41 -9.79 -1.47 -9.36
CA LEU A 41 -9.25 -0.80 -8.18
C LEU A 41 -9.95 0.55 -7.93
N ASN A 42 -9.94 1.02 -6.69
CA ASN A 42 -10.38 2.39 -6.37
C ASN A 42 -9.17 3.33 -6.28
N GLU A 43 -9.47 4.63 -6.17
CA GLU A 43 -8.49 5.73 -6.21
C GLU A 43 -7.34 5.59 -5.18
N ASN A 44 -7.60 4.88 -4.08
CA ASN A 44 -6.58 4.63 -3.06
C ASN A 44 -5.37 3.86 -3.58
N TYR A 45 -5.54 3.09 -4.67
CA TYR A 45 -4.49 2.26 -5.26
C TYR A 45 -3.98 2.77 -6.61
N ASP A 46 -4.37 3.97 -7.06
CA ASP A 46 -4.03 4.52 -8.40
C ASP A 46 -2.53 4.58 -8.68
N CYS A 47 -1.72 4.90 -7.66
CA CYS A 47 -0.27 4.93 -7.79
C CYS A 47 0.29 3.54 -8.13
N VAL A 48 -0.17 2.50 -7.43
CA VAL A 48 0.27 1.12 -7.66
C VAL A 48 -0.29 0.58 -8.96
N ALA A 49 -1.55 0.90 -9.29
CA ALA A 49 -2.18 0.61 -10.57
C ALA A 49 -1.33 1.13 -11.73
N THR A 50 -0.95 2.41 -11.69
CA THR A 50 -0.10 3.06 -12.71
C THR A 50 1.26 2.37 -12.81
N PHE A 51 1.89 2.09 -11.68
CA PHE A 51 3.18 1.41 -11.65
C PHE A 51 3.13 0.00 -12.25
N ILE A 52 2.04 -0.73 -12.04
CA ILE A 52 1.82 -2.05 -12.66
C ILE A 52 1.64 -1.90 -14.18
N GLN A 53 0.84 -0.92 -14.63
CA GLN A 53 0.59 -0.69 -16.06
C GLN A 53 1.82 -0.26 -16.85
N GLN A 54 2.73 0.50 -16.24
CA GLN A 54 3.94 1.00 -16.89
C GLN A 54 5.02 -0.07 -17.10
N ARG A 55 4.90 -1.26 -16.50
CA ARG A 55 5.86 -2.35 -16.69
C ARG A 55 5.74 -2.98 -18.08
N ASN A 56 6.89 -3.21 -18.71
CA ASN A 56 6.97 -3.96 -19.97
C ASN A 56 8.00 -5.12 -19.87
N PRO A 57 7.59 -6.39 -19.96
CA PRO A 57 6.21 -6.86 -20.13
C PRO A 57 5.35 -6.64 -18.87
N LEU A 58 4.03 -6.60 -19.05
CA LEU A 58 3.06 -6.49 -17.95
C LEU A 58 3.27 -7.64 -16.95
N PRO A 59 3.36 -7.37 -15.65
CA PRO A 59 3.66 -8.41 -14.66
C PRO A 59 2.52 -9.43 -14.59
N PRO A 60 2.81 -10.68 -14.17
CA PRO A 60 1.78 -11.69 -13.96
C PRO A 60 0.82 -11.32 -12.82
N PHE A 61 -0.37 -11.92 -12.84
CA PHE A 61 -1.44 -11.62 -11.88
C PHE A 61 -1.02 -11.74 -10.41
N TYR A 62 -0.27 -12.79 -10.06
CA TYR A 62 0.17 -13.01 -8.69
C TYR A 62 1.10 -11.88 -8.19
N GLU A 63 1.93 -11.34 -9.08
CA GLU A 63 2.88 -10.28 -8.76
C GLU A 63 2.15 -8.95 -8.61
N ALA A 64 1.21 -8.65 -9.52
CA ALA A 64 0.32 -7.50 -9.40
C ALA A 64 -0.46 -7.52 -8.08
N ARG A 65 -1.03 -8.68 -7.71
CA ARG A 65 -1.69 -8.89 -6.41
C ARG A 65 -0.74 -8.63 -5.24
N SER A 66 0.47 -9.18 -5.28
CA SER A 66 1.46 -9.01 -4.21
C SER A 66 1.80 -7.52 -3.98
N ARG A 67 1.98 -6.75 -5.05
CA ARG A 67 2.22 -5.29 -4.97
C ARG A 67 1.05 -4.55 -4.32
N LEU A 68 -0.19 -4.92 -4.63
CA LEU A 68 -1.37 -4.29 -4.04
C LEU A 68 -1.55 -4.64 -2.55
N ILE A 69 -1.28 -5.88 -2.15
CA ILE A 69 -1.32 -6.29 -0.73
C ILE A 69 -0.25 -5.56 0.09
N LEU A 70 0.94 -5.37 -0.47
CA LEU A 70 1.99 -4.59 0.18
C LEU A 70 1.55 -3.15 0.43
N GLU A 71 0.90 -2.53 -0.56
CA GLU A 71 0.37 -1.17 -0.44
C GLU A 71 -0.76 -1.06 0.57
N GLU A 72 -1.69 -2.03 0.59
CA GLU A 72 -2.74 -2.13 1.60
C GLU A 72 -2.12 -2.19 3.02
N THR A 73 -1.10 -3.02 3.21
CA THR A 73 -0.39 -3.15 4.48
C THR A 73 0.33 -1.86 4.87
N ARG A 74 0.95 -1.18 3.91
CA ARG A 74 1.65 0.10 4.13
C ARG A 74 0.68 1.19 4.59
N LYS A 75 -0.48 1.30 3.93
CA LYS A 75 -1.54 2.25 4.29
C LYS A 75 -2.11 1.95 5.68
N ALA A 76 -2.38 0.68 6.00
CA ALA A 76 -2.85 0.29 7.32
C ALA A 76 -1.88 0.72 8.43
N LYS A 77 -0.57 0.48 8.24
CA LYS A 77 0.47 0.94 9.18
C LYS A 77 0.52 2.46 9.33
N GLN A 78 0.32 3.20 8.24
CA GLN A 78 0.31 4.66 8.27
C GLN A 78 -0.88 5.21 9.07
N VAL A 79 -2.08 4.64 8.89
CA VAL A 79 -3.26 4.99 9.69
C VAL A 79 -3.01 4.72 11.17
N THR A 80 -2.46 3.56 11.52
CA THR A 80 -2.09 3.23 12.90
C THR A 80 -1.07 4.22 13.48
N ALA A 81 -0.03 4.57 12.72
CA ALA A 81 1.00 5.52 13.18
C ALA A 81 0.42 6.92 13.44
N ILE A 82 -0.46 7.40 12.56
CA ILE A 82 -1.15 8.68 12.73
C ILE A 82 -2.06 8.65 13.96
N ALA A 83 -2.83 7.57 14.14
CA ALA A 83 -3.69 7.42 15.31
C ALA A 83 -2.88 7.46 16.62
N ILE A 84 -1.73 6.79 16.67
CA ILE A 84 -0.83 6.84 17.83
C ILE A 84 -0.33 8.27 18.09
N ALA A 85 0.14 8.97 17.06
CA ALA A 85 0.67 10.33 17.19
C ALA A 85 -0.38 11.33 17.70
N LEU A 86 -1.65 11.17 17.31
CA LEU A 86 -2.76 12.02 17.77
C LEU A 86 -3.17 11.76 19.22
N LEU A 87 -2.90 10.56 19.75
CA LEU A 87 -3.25 10.15 21.12
C LEU A 87 -2.12 10.44 22.13
N THR A 88 -0.89 10.71 21.65
CA THR A 88 0.22 11.11 22.50
C THR A 88 0.35 12.64 22.55
N PRO A 89 0.38 13.29 23.74
CA PRO A 89 0.73 14.71 23.82
C PRO A 89 2.17 14.93 23.32
N PRO A 90 2.51 16.09 22.73
CA PRO A 90 3.88 16.40 22.36
C PRO A 90 4.75 16.38 23.63
N SER A 91 5.56 15.33 23.79
CA SER A 91 6.60 15.30 24.81
C SER A 91 7.66 16.33 24.44
N SER A 92 8.01 17.17 25.42
CA SER A 92 8.87 18.35 25.39
C SER A 92 10.16 18.21 24.56
N PRO A 93 10.71 19.33 24.04
CA PRO A 93 11.94 19.32 23.24
C PRO A 93 13.17 18.82 24.04
N PRO A 94 14.20 18.29 23.36
CA PRO A 94 15.40 17.79 24.02
C PRO A 94 16.12 18.93 24.74
N THR A 95 16.34 18.79 26.05
CA THR A 95 17.17 19.67 26.84
C THR A 95 18.58 19.67 26.26
N VAL A 96 18.96 20.74 25.56
CA VAL A 96 20.36 20.99 25.20
C VAL A 96 21.12 21.12 26.52
N PRO A 97 22.20 20.36 26.76
CA PRO A 97 22.99 20.51 27.97
C PRO A 97 23.56 21.92 28.00
N THR A 98 23.10 22.73 28.96
CA THR A 98 23.64 24.06 29.25
C THR A 98 25.13 23.93 29.55
N MET A 99 25.97 24.41 28.63
CA MET A 99 27.38 24.72 28.88
C MET A 99 27.45 25.74 30.02
N MET A 100 28.03 25.39 31.16
CA MET A 100 28.41 26.38 32.18
C MET A 100 29.62 27.19 31.65
N PRO A 101 29.54 28.53 31.56
CA PRO A 101 30.73 29.36 31.41
C PRO A 101 31.47 29.42 32.76
N LEU A 102 32.77 29.17 32.73
CA LEU A 102 33.69 29.43 33.85
C LEU A 102 33.63 30.92 34.23
N PRO A 103 33.59 31.29 35.52
CA PRO A 103 33.77 32.68 35.92
C PRO A 103 35.24 33.06 35.79
N MET A 104 35.51 34.03 34.92
CA MET A 104 36.72 34.84 34.97
C MET A 104 36.46 36.01 35.92
N ASP A 105 36.94 35.89 37.16
CA ASP A 105 37.14 37.05 38.03
C ASP A 105 38.49 37.70 37.68
N GLU A 106 38.45 39.03 37.58
CA GLU A 106 39.49 39.95 37.10
C GLU A 106 40.22 40.60 38.30
N ILE A 107 41.51 40.93 38.07
CA ILE A 107 42.54 41.61 38.92
C ILE A 107 43.37 40.75 39.89
#